data_AF-A0A924PVF6-F1
#
_entry.id   AF-A0A924PVF6-F1
#
_cell.length_a   1.000
_cell.length_b   1.000
_cell.length_c   1.000
_cell.angle_alpha   90.00
_cell.angle_beta   90.00
_cell.angle_gamma   90.00
#
_symmetry.space_group_name_H-M   'P 1'
#
loop_
_entity.id
_entity.type
_entity.pdbx_description
1 polymer ?
#
loop_
_entity_poly.entity_id
_entity_poly.type
_entity_poly.pdbx_seq_one_letter_code
_entity_poly.pdbx_strand_id
1 'polypeptide(L)'
;NNVKVLLLMDVGGTMDEHIARVEEMFSATKTEFKHMEFYYFHNCVYDFMWKNNRRRFSEKFATWDIIRKYNRDYKLIFIGDATMSPYEILQPGGSVEYNNEEAGSEWLQRLTNAFPKFAWINPEPQGVWQYRQSISVVQQLMNQRMFPLTIKGLEEAMRLLSK
;
A
#
# COMPACT_ATOMS: atom_id res chain seq x y z
N ASN A 1 11.29 18.80 10.32
CA ASN A 1 10.85 17.40 10.42
C ASN A 1 11.46 16.58 9.28
N ASN A 2 12.38 15.65 9.58
CA ASN A 2 12.99 14.75 8.57
C ASN A 2 12.20 13.45 8.44
N VAL A 3 10.88 13.55 8.26
CA VAL A 3 10.03 12.37 8.12
C VAL A 3 10.30 11.74 6.75
N LYS A 4 10.75 10.47 6.75
CA LYS A 4 10.94 9.66 5.54
C LYS A 4 9.71 8.80 5.32
N VAL A 5 9.12 8.87 4.13
CA VAL A 5 7.89 8.15 3.77
C VAL A 5 8.13 7.29 2.54
N LEU A 6 7.74 6.02 2.63
CA LEU A 6 7.65 5.10 1.50
C LEU A 6 6.16 4.84 1.23
N LEU A 7 5.66 5.35 0.12
CA LEU A 7 4.25 5.30 -0.26
C LEU A 7 4.03 4.23 -1.34
N LEU A 8 3.19 3.25 -1.05
CA LEU A 8 2.82 2.20 -2.00
C LEU A 8 1.36 2.40 -2.39
N MET A 9 1.09 2.66 -3.67
CA MET A 9 -0.25 2.96 -4.17
C MET A 9 -0.75 1.83 -5.06
N ASP A 10 -1.92 1.32 -4.74
CA ASP A 10 -2.63 0.37 -5.59
C ASP A 10 -3.14 1.07 -6.86
N VAL A 11 -3.10 0.37 -7.99
CA VAL A 11 -3.51 0.87 -9.30
C VAL A 11 -4.30 -0.15 -10.09
N GLY A 12 -5.31 0.34 -10.81
CA GLY A 12 -6.18 -0.48 -11.64
C GLY A 12 -7.49 -0.86 -10.97
N GLY A 13 -8.47 -1.23 -11.79
CA GLY A 13 -9.77 -1.70 -11.31
C GLY A 13 -10.52 -0.60 -10.55
N THR A 14 -11.02 -0.94 -9.37
CA THR A 14 -11.81 -0.04 -8.52
C THR A 14 -11.00 1.12 -7.94
N MET A 15 -9.66 1.05 -7.97
CA MET A 15 -8.81 2.17 -7.57
C MET A 15 -8.83 3.34 -8.55
N ASP A 16 -9.18 3.13 -9.82
CA ASP A 16 -9.13 4.20 -10.83
C ASP A 16 -10.03 5.40 -10.48
N GLU A 17 -11.15 5.16 -9.77
CA GLU A 17 -12.06 6.19 -9.27
C GLU A 17 -11.47 7.00 -8.09
N HIS A 18 -10.49 6.43 -7.38
CA HIS A 18 -9.87 7.00 -6.18
C HIS A 18 -8.52 7.69 -6.45
N ILE A 19 -7.84 7.34 -7.55
CA ILE A 19 -6.48 7.82 -7.87
C ILE A 19 -6.39 9.35 -7.84
N ALA A 20 -7.30 10.06 -8.51
CA ALA A 20 -7.23 11.52 -8.58
C ALA A 20 -7.28 12.19 -7.18
N ARG A 21 -8.13 11.67 -6.29
CA ARG A 21 -8.26 12.17 -4.91
C ARG A 21 -7.02 11.86 -4.07
N VAL A 22 -6.47 10.66 -4.23
CA VAL A 22 -5.23 10.27 -3.55
C VAL A 22 -4.07 11.14 -4.02
N GLU A 23 -3.90 11.32 -5.33
CA GLU A 23 -2.85 12.14 -5.90
C GLU A 23 -2.95 13.62 -5.49
N GLU A 24 -4.15 14.20 -5.48
CA GLU A 24 -4.39 15.58 -5.03
C GLU A 24 -3.97 15.75 -3.57
N MET A 25 -4.42 14.85 -2.70
CA MET A 25 -4.14 14.90 -1.27
C MET A 25 -2.65 14.74 -0.95
N PHE A 26 -1.95 13.85 -1.65
CA PHE A 26 -0.51 13.67 -1.47
C PHE A 26 0.31 14.78 -2.13
N SER A 27 -0.17 15.37 -3.22
CA SER A 27 0.45 16.56 -3.81
C SER A 27 0.36 17.76 -2.86
N ALA A 28 -0.79 17.94 -2.19
CA ALA A 28 -1.00 18.97 -1.19
C ALA A 28 -0.12 18.81 0.07
N THR A 29 0.28 17.58 0.40
CA THR A 29 1.13 17.28 1.57
C THR A 29 2.60 17.08 1.23
N LYS A 30 2.98 17.12 -0.05
CA LYS A 30 4.35 16.87 -0.54
C LYS A 30 5.38 17.82 0.05
N THR A 31 5.01 19.07 0.32
CA THR A 31 5.91 20.08 0.92
C THR A 31 6.29 19.76 2.36
N GLU A 32 5.45 19.00 3.07
CA GLU A 32 5.67 18.58 4.46
C GLU A 32 6.64 17.38 4.57
N PHE A 33 6.81 16.61 3.49
CA PHE A 33 7.64 15.41 3.45
C PHE A 33 8.88 15.61 2.56
N LYS A 34 9.98 16.09 3.15
CA LYS A 34 11.26 16.30 2.44
C LYS A 34 11.85 15.02 1.81
N HIS A 35 11.48 13.84 2.31
CA HIS A 35 11.99 12.55 1.83
C HIS A 35 10.83 11.57 1.59
N MET A 36 10.12 11.76 0.48
CA MET A 36 9.01 10.91 0.08
C MET A 36 9.35 10.14 -1.19
N GLU A 37 9.21 8.82 -1.13
CA GLU A 37 9.39 7.91 -2.26
C GLU A 37 8.08 7.17 -2.49
N PHE A 38 7.66 7.04 -3.74
CA PHE A 38 6.42 6.34 -4.09
C PHE A 38 6.67 5.20 -5.08
N TYR A 39 5.87 4.15 -4.99
CA TYR A 39 5.78 3.05 -5.93
C TYR A 39 4.32 2.62 -6.07
N TYR A 40 4.02 1.89 -7.13
CA TYR A 40 2.69 1.37 -7.43
C TYR A 40 2.69 -0.17 -7.39
N PHE A 41 1.57 -0.77 -7.00
CA PHE A 41 1.29 -2.21 -7.08
C PHE A 41 -0.13 -2.43 -7.62
N HIS A 42 -0.51 -3.66 -7.98
CA HIS A 42 -1.85 -3.96 -8.51
C HIS A 42 -2.51 -5.04 -7.66
N ASN A 43 -3.59 -4.67 -6.97
CA ASN A 43 -4.37 -5.42 -5.98
C ASN A 43 -3.57 -5.78 -4.71
N CYS A 44 -2.47 -6.51 -4.87
CA CYS A 44 -1.55 -6.85 -3.78
C CYS A 44 -0.09 -6.57 -4.16
N VAL A 45 0.78 -6.52 -3.16
CA VAL A 45 2.22 -6.47 -3.39
C VAL A 45 2.75 -7.88 -3.60
N TYR A 46 3.56 -8.04 -4.65
CA TYR A 46 4.25 -9.28 -5.00
C TYR A 46 5.74 -9.01 -5.26
N ASP A 47 6.34 -9.75 -6.20
CA ASP A 47 7.75 -9.70 -6.59
C ASP A 47 8.19 -8.35 -7.16
N PHE A 48 7.26 -7.61 -7.78
CA PHE A 48 7.55 -6.37 -8.48
C PHE A 48 6.56 -5.25 -8.14
N MET A 49 7.08 -4.02 -8.19
CA MET A 49 6.33 -2.76 -8.14
C MET A 49 6.73 -1.87 -9.31
N TRP A 50 5.98 -0.79 -9.53
CA TRP A 50 6.21 0.16 -10.63
C TRP A 50 6.45 1.59 -10.12
N LYS A 51 7.15 2.42 -10.89
CA LYS A 51 7.25 3.87 -10.63
C LYS A 51 6.20 4.69 -11.38
N ASN A 52 5.45 4.07 -12.29
CA ASN A 52 4.45 4.72 -13.11
C ASN A 52 3.12 3.96 -13.05
N ASN A 53 2.02 4.66 -12.82
CA ASN A 53 0.66 4.12 -12.79
C ASN A 53 0.27 3.38 -14.10
N ARG A 54 0.83 3.79 -15.26
CA ARG A 54 0.61 3.08 -16.54
C ARG A 54 1.20 1.65 -16.57
N ARG A 55 1.84 1.18 -15.50
CA ARG A 55 2.37 -0.19 -15.32
C ARG A 55 3.16 -0.68 -16.53
N ARG A 56 3.94 0.21 -17.16
CA ARG A 56 4.73 -0.14 -18.34
C ARG A 56 5.72 -1.24 -17.97
N PHE A 57 5.69 -2.36 -18.70
CA PHE A 57 6.54 -3.54 -18.47
C PHE A 57 8.04 -3.20 -18.38
N SER A 58 8.48 -2.10 -19.00
CA SER A 58 9.86 -1.62 -19.01
C SER A 58 10.36 -1.04 -17.69
N GLU A 59 9.48 -0.79 -16.69
CA GLU A 59 9.83 -0.14 -15.42
C GLU A 59 9.37 -0.94 -14.20
N LYS A 60 9.68 -2.25 -14.17
CA LYS A 60 9.46 -3.12 -13.00
C LYS A 60 10.65 -3.02 -12.04
N PHE A 61 10.36 -2.80 -10.76
CA PHE A 61 11.34 -2.79 -9.67
C PHE A 61 11.08 -3.99 -8.77
N ALA A 62 12.10 -4.80 -8.49
CA ALA A 62 11.94 -5.92 -7.57
C ALA A 62 11.61 -5.42 -6.16
N THR A 63 10.58 -5.96 -5.53
CA THR A 63 10.16 -5.58 -4.17
C THR A 63 11.29 -5.81 -3.16
N TRP A 64 12.10 -6.84 -3.38
CA TRP A 64 13.33 -7.06 -2.62
C TRP A 64 14.35 -5.92 -2.72
N ASP A 65 14.52 -5.31 -3.90
CA ASP A 65 15.43 -4.17 -4.05
C ASP A 65 14.90 -2.95 -3.30
N ILE A 66 13.59 -2.74 -3.29
CA ILE A 66 12.93 -1.67 -2.52
C ILE A 66 13.16 -1.89 -1.03
N ILE A 67 12.94 -3.11 -0.52
CA ILE A 67 13.18 -3.47 0.88
C ILE A 67 14.64 -3.22 1.28
N ARG A 68 15.61 -3.54 0.41
CA ARG A 68 17.04 -3.34 0.68
C ARG A 68 17.48 -1.87 0.57
N LYS A 69 16.86 -1.10 -0.33
CA LYS A 69 17.22 0.29 -0.62
C LYS A 69 16.88 1.24 0.51
N TYR A 70 15.74 1.02 1.18
CA TYR A 70 15.24 1.91 2.22
C TYR A 70 15.48 1.32 3.61
N ASN A 71 15.88 2.17 4.56
CA ASN A 71 16.15 1.73 5.93
C ASN A 71 14.86 1.68 6.78
N ARG A 72 14.96 1.10 7.97
CA ARG A 72 13.83 0.93 8.92
C ARG A 72 13.20 2.25 9.41
N ASP A 73 13.84 3.40 9.17
CA ASP A 73 13.33 4.71 9.58
C ASP A 73 12.21 5.22 8.65
N TYR A 74 12.05 4.62 7.47
CA TYR A 74 10.95 4.95 6.57
C TYR A 74 9.61 4.52 7.18
N LYS A 75 8.64 5.44 7.12
CA LYS A 75 7.24 5.16 7.41
C LYS A 75 6.59 4.59 6.14
N LEU A 76 6.13 3.35 6.21
CA LEU A 76 5.49 2.67 5.10
C LEU A 76 4.00 2.94 5.08
N ILE A 77 3.49 3.55 4.01
CA ILE A 77 2.07 3.82 3.86
C ILE A 77 1.59 3.10 2.61
N PHE A 78 0.61 2.23 2.76
CA PHE A 78 -0.13 1.65 1.65
C PHE A 78 -1.37 2.49 1.39
N ILE A 79 -1.74 2.64 0.12
CA ILE A 79 -3.03 3.20 -0.28
C ILE A 79 -3.66 2.25 -1.27
N GLY A 80 -4.81 1.70 -0.92
CA GLY A 80 -5.54 0.77 -1.76
C GLY A 80 -6.90 0.46 -1.17
N ASP A 81 -7.88 0.19 -2.01
CA ASP A 81 -9.24 -0.19 -1.60
C ASP A 81 -9.30 -1.57 -0.94
N ALA A 82 -8.21 -2.34 -1.04
CA ALA A 82 -8.11 -3.71 -0.57
C ALA A 82 -9.25 -4.61 -1.10
N THR A 83 -9.79 -4.27 -2.28
CA THR A 83 -10.91 -4.94 -2.91
C THR A 83 -10.41 -5.83 -4.03
N MET A 84 -10.22 -7.09 -3.69
CA MET A 84 -9.76 -8.14 -4.61
C MET A 84 -10.32 -9.50 -4.19
N SER A 85 -10.06 -10.54 -4.97
CA SER A 85 -10.31 -11.91 -4.52
C SER A 85 -9.35 -12.27 -3.38
N PRO A 86 -9.80 -12.90 -2.27
CA PRO A 86 -8.90 -13.35 -1.20
C PRO A 86 -7.76 -14.26 -1.69
N TYR A 87 -7.97 -14.97 -2.80
CA TYR A 87 -6.96 -15.81 -3.44
C TYR A 87 -5.73 -15.01 -3.90
N GLU A 88 -5.92 -13.77 -4.34
CA GLU A 88 -4.83 -12.87 -4.76
C GLU A 88 -3.88 -12.59 -3.59
N ILE A 89 -4.41 -12.57 -2.36
CA ILE A 89 -3.62 -12.31 -1.15
C ILE A 89 -2.99 -13.60 -0.60
N LEU A 90 -3.78 -14.68 -0.53
CA LEU A 90 -3.49 -15.84 0.32
C LEU A 90 -2.81 -17.00 -0.42
N GLN A 91 -2.71 -16.97 -1.75
CA GLN A 91 -2.19 -18.09 -2.53
C GLN A 91 -1.07 -17.68 -3.50
N PRO A 92 -0.10 -18.58 -3.77
CA PRO A 92 0.75 -18.49 -4.95
C PRO A 92 -0.08 -18.41 -6.24
N GLY A 93 0.43 -17.73 -7.27
CA GLY A 93 -0.28 -17.51 -8.53
C GLY A 93 -1.47 -16.55 -8.43
N GLY A 94 -1.62 -15.85 -7.30
CA GLY A 94 -2.68 -14.87 -7.07
C GLY A 94 -2.56 -13.56 -7.87
N SER A 95 -1.39 -13.27 -8.44
CA SER A 95 -1.21 -12.06 -9.25
C SER A 95 -1.94 -12.17 -10.59
N VAL A 96 -2.69 -11.12 -10.94
CA VAL A 96 -3.39 -11.02 -12.24
C VAL A 96 -2.47 -10.60 -13.39
N GLU A 97 -1.25 -10.17 -13.10
CA GLU A 97 -0.29 -9.65 -14.09
C GLU A 97 0.70 -10.72 -14.57
N TYR A 98 1.01 -11.72 -13.73
CA TYR A 98 1.96 -12.79 -13.98
C TYR A 98 1.80 -13.91 -12.94
N ASN A 99 2.45 -15.05 -13.18
CA ASN A 99 2.47 -16.13 -12.18
C ASN A 99 3.52 -15.83 -11.09
N ASN A 100 3.09 -15.42 -9.90
CA ASN A 100 3.95 -15.21 -8.73
C ASN A 100 4.18 -16.51 -7.96
N GLU A 101 5.41 -16.75 -7.51
CA GLU A 101 5.77 -17.95 -6.77
C GLU A 101 5.27 -17.94 -5.32
N GLU A 102 5.18 -16.75 -4.72
CA GLU A 102 4.85 -16.57 -3.29
C GLU A 102 3.59 -15.73 -3.11
N ALA A 103 2.77 -16.08 -2.11
CA ALA A 103 1.52 -15.37 -1.82
C ALA A 103 1.74 -13.89 -1.46
N GLY A 104 0.77 -13.02 -1.79
CA GLY A 104 0.83 -11.60 -1.46
C GLY A 104 0.96 -11.33 0.05
N SER A 105 0.37 -12.19 0.89
CA SER A 105 0.50 -12.13 2.34
C SER A 105 1.96 -12.21 2.82
N GLU A 106 2.80 -13.01 2.17
CA GLU A 106 4.23 -13.12 2.50
C GLU A 106 4.97 -11.81 2.22
N TRP A 107 4.65 -11.17 1.10
CA TRP A 107 5.22 -9.88 0.72
C TRP A 107 4.78 -8.74 1.65
N LEU A 108 3.51 -8.70 2.02
CA LEU A 108 3.00 -7.75 3.02
C LEU A 108 3.68 -7.96 4.39
N GLN A 109 3.88 -9.22 4.80
CA GLN A 109 4.58 -9.52 6.06
C GLN A 109 6.05 -9.07 6.00
N ARG A 110 6.76 -9.33 4.89
CA ARG A 110 8.15 -8.88 4.70
C ARG A 110 8.27 -7.37 4.77
N LEU A 111 7.39 -6.65 4.08
CA LEU A 111 7.37 -5.19 4.10
C LEU A 111 7.09 -4.64 5.51
N THR A 112 6.08 -5.15 6.20
CA THR A 112 5.75 -4.69 7.56
C THR A 112 6.81 -5.04 8.60
N ASN A 113 7.55 -6.15 8.40
CA ASN A 113 8.73 -6.49 9.20
C ASN A 113 9.93 -5.57 8.92
N ALA A 114 10.16 -5.23 7.65
CA ALA A 114 11.24 -4.32 7.23
C ALA A 114 10.98 -2.88 7.69
N PHE A 115 9.73 -2.42 7.63
CA PHE A 115 9.30 -1.06 7.95
C PHE A 115 8.30 -1.07 9.12
N PRO A 116 8.76 -1.08 10.38
CA PRO A 116 7.89 -1.31 11.56
C PRO A 116 6.85 -0.20 11.81
N LYS A 117 7.06 0.99 11.23
CA LYS A 117 6.11 2.10 11.23
C LYS A 117 5.32 2.03 9.93
N PHE A 118 4.16 1.40 9.97
CA PHE A 118 3.33 1.19 8.79
C PHE A 118 1.84 1.44 9.02
N ALA A 119 1.13 1.80 7.95
CA ALA A 119 -0.33 1.96 7.92
C ALA A 119 -0.88 1.64 6.53
N TRP A 120 -2.15 1.21 6.46
CA TRP A 120 -2.91 1.07 5.21
C TRP A 120 -4.04 2.11 5.18
N ILE A 121 -4.11 2.91 4.13
CA ILE A 121 -5.18 3.89 3.92
C ILE A 121 -6.13 3.34 2.87
N ASN A 122 -7.38 3.12 3.26
CA ASN A 122 -8.39 2.53 2.39
C ASN A 122 -9.46 3.58 2.00
N PRO A 123 -9.64 3.86 0.69
CA PRO A 123 -10.63 4.82 0.20
C PRO A 123 -12.08 4.32 0.22
N GLU A 124 -12.32 3.02 0.37
CA GLU A 124 -13.67 2.47 0.48
C GLU A 124 -14.36 2.98 1.75
N PRO A 125 -15.68 3.26 1.70
CA PRO A 125 -16.45 3.62 2.89
C PRO A 125 -16.32 2.56 3.99
N GLN A 126 -15.99 2.95 5.23
CA GLN A 126 -15.75 1.99 6.32
C GLN A 126 -16.91 1.01 6.56
N GLY A 127 -18.15 1.45 6.32
CA GLY A 127 -19.33 0.60 6.46
C GLY A 127 -19.31 -0.64 5.56
N VAL A 128 -18.56 -0.63 4.45
CA VAL A 128 -18.44 -1.78 3.55
C VAL A 128 -17.34 -2.76 3.95
N TRP A 129 -16.38 -2.37 4.80
CA TRP A 129 -15.19 -3.15 5.10
C TRP A 129 -15.53 -4.52 5.71
N GLN A 130 -16.51 -4.55 6.62
CA GLN A 130 -16.96 -5.79 7.27
C GLN A 130 -17.64 -6.79 6.32
N TYR A 131 -18.07 -6.33 5.14
CA TYR A 131 -18.76 -7.16 4.16
C TYR A 131 -17.83 -7.65 3.04
N ARG A 132 -16.58 -7.16 2.99
CA ARG A 132 -15.58 -7.60 2.01
C ARG A 132 -14.50 -8.42 2.69
N GLN A 133 -14.44 -9.71 2.35
CA GLN A 133 -13.51 -10.66 2.97
C GLN A 133 -12.03 -10.26 2.77
N SER A 134 -11.64 -9.79 1.58
CA SER A 134 -10.27 -9.34 1.29
C SER A 134 -9.86 -8.14 2.15
N ILE A 135 -10.76 -7.18 2.38
CA ILE A 135 -10.52 -6.06 3.29
C ILE A 135 -10.24 -6.57 4.71
N SER A 136 -11.03 -7.54 5.20
CA SER A 136 -10.81 -8.14 6.53
C SER A 136 -9.44 -8.83 6.63
N VAL A 137 -9.04 -9.57 5.59
CA VAL A 137 -7.73 -10.23 5.51
C VAL A 137 -6.59 -9.19 5.55
N VAL A 138 -6.66 -8.14 4.71
CA VAL A 138 -5.66 -7.07 4.72
C VAL A 138 -5.61 -6.39 6.08
N GLN A 139 -6.75 -6.10 6.69
CA GLN A 139 -6.80 -5.48 8.02
C GLN A 139 -6.10 -6.33 9.09
N GLN A 140 -6.24 -7.65 9.03
CA GLN A 140 -5.53 -8.59 9.91
C GLN A 140 -4.02 -8.59 9.65
N LEU A 141 -3.59 -8.71 8.39
CA LEU A 141 -2.18 -8.66 8.00
C LEU A 141 -1.51 -7.33 8.40
N MET A 142 -2.28 -6.25 8.37
CA MET A 142 -1.85 -4.91 8.79
C MET A 142 -1.97 -4.68 10.30
N ASN A 143 -2.21 -5.73 11.12
CA ASN A 143 -2.32 -5.64 12.58
C ASN A 143 -3.32 -4.55 13.03
N GLN A 144 -4.46 -4.44 12.36
CA GLN A 144 -5.50 -3.42 12.62
C GLN A 144 -5.04 -1.98 12.39
N ARG A 145 -3.95 -1.75 11.62
CA ARG A 145 -3.43 -0.43 11.25
C ARG A 145 -3.97 0.05 9.90
N MET A 146 -5.26 -0.16 9.68
CA MET A 146 -5.97 0.27 8.48
C MET A 146 -6.91 1.43 8.81
N PHE A 147 -6.83 2.51 8.03
CA PHE A 147 -7.50 3.79 8.29
C PHE A 147 -8.26 4.25 7.04
N PRO A 148 -9.39 4.95 7.19
CA PRO A 148 -10.16 5.44 6.06
C PRO A 148 -9.48 6.64 5.42
N LEU A 149 -9.64 6.81 4.09
CA LEU A 149 -9.20 8.02 3.38
C LEU A 149 -10.10 9.22 3.72
N THR A 150 -9.97 9.72 4.95
CA THR A 150 -10.63 10.91 5.49
C THR A 150 -9.60 11.71 6.29
N ILE A 151 -9.85 13.01 6.51
CA ILE A 151 -8.96 13.86 7.32
C ILE A 151 -8.67 13.20 8.68
N LYS A 152 -9.71 12.75 9.38
CA LYS A 152 -9.59 12.07 10.67
C LYS A 152 -8.77 10.77 10.58
N GLY A 153 -9.03 9.93 9.57
CA GLY A 153 -8.29 8.68 9.39
C GLY A 153 -6.81 8.89 9.12
N LEU A 154 -6.46 9.93 8.36
CA LEU A 154 -5.07 10.32 8.11
C LEU A 154 -4.40 10.87 9.37
N GLU A 155 -5.09 11.70 10.16
CA GLU A 155 -4.58 12.18 11.44
C GLU A 155 -4.28 11.02 12.39
N GLU A 156 -5.16 10.03 12.47
CA GLU A 156 -4.99 8.83 13.28
C GLU A 156 -3.81 7.98 12.78
N ALA A 157 -3.71 7.75 11.47
CA ALA A 157 -2.58 7.06 10.86
C ALA A 157 -1.25 7.78 11.15
N MET A 158 -1.20 9.09 10.97
CA MET A 158 0.01 9.88 11.21
C MET A 158 0.40 9.93 12.69
N ARG A 159 -0.59 9.96 13.59
CA ARG A 159 -0.35 9.84 15.04
C ARG A 159 0.25 8.48 15.39
N LEU A 160 -0.27 7.39 14.82
CA LEU A 160 0.27 6.04 14.99
C LEU A 160 1.73 5.98 14.48
N LEU A 161 1.99 6.49 13.29
CA LEU A 161 3.31 6.47 12.65
C LEU A 161 4.34 7.40 13.32
N SER A 162 3.91 8.30 14.19
CA SER A 162 4.81 9.24 14.88
C SER A 162 5.24 8.75 16.27
N LYS A 163 4.55 7.75 16.82
CA LYS A 163 5.05 6.95 17.95
C LYS A 163 6.18 6.05 17.46
#